data_AF-Q58173-F1
#
_entry.id   AF-Q58173-F1
#
_cell.length_a   1.000
_cell.length_b   1.000
_cell.length_c   1.000
_cell.angle_alpha   90.00
_cell.angle_beta   90.00
_cell.angle_gamma   90.00
#
_symmetry.space_group_name_H-M   'P 1'
#
loop_
_entity.id
_entity.type
_entity.pdbx_description
1 polymer ?
#
loop_
_entity_poly.entity_id
_entity_poly.type
_entity_poly.pdbx_seq_one_letter_code
_entity_poly.pdbx_strand_id
1 'polypeptide(L)'
;MDEIKEYLAKILENKIKISMIAKFKSVEEYEGRIFKDLFDVEMKNLEILYEKYLIYFNEKPNIKAEVDTNADVIEILKETIELEKFLAKKLGVNFGVRQAVIHALSDDERFLYFLTKKPYF
;
A
#
# COMPACT_ATOMS: atom_id res chain seq x y z
N MET A 1 -19.16 6.69 7.46
CA MET A 1 -18.00 7.44 6.92
C MET A 1 -16.76 7.11 7.72
N ASP A 2 -16.83 7.06 9.05
CA ASP A 2 -15.67 6.78 9.92
C ASP A 2 -14.99 5.45 9.60
N GLU A 3 -15.76 4.39 9.35
CA GLU A 3 -15.18 3.09 8.97
C GLU A 3 -14.37 3.16 7.66
N ILE A 4 -14.81 3.97 6.67
CA ILE A 4 -14.04 4.19 5.42
C ILE A 4 -12.73 4.90 5.74
N LYS A 5 -12.77 5.90 6.62
CA LYS A 5 -11.59 6.63 7.07
C LYS A 5 -10.60 5.71 7.78
N GLU A 6 -11.08 4.85 8.67
CA GLU A 6 -10.26 3.87 9.39
C GLU A 6 -9.58 2.87 8.45
N TYR A 7 -10.32 2.29 7.51
CA TYR A 7 -9.74 1.38 6.52
C TYR A 7 -8.70 2.07 5.64
N LEU A 8 -8.98 3.29 5.18
CA LEU A 8 -8.03 4.04 4.37
C LEU A 8 -6.79 4.43 5.18
N ALA A 9 -6.93 4.84 6.44
CA ALA A 9 -5.81 5.12 7.32
C ALA A 9 -4.93 3.87 7.52
N LYS A 10 -5.54 2.70 7.71
CA LYS A 10 -4.82 1.42 7.84
C LYS A 10 -4.09 1.03 6.54
N ILE A 11 -4.69 1.28 5.37
CA ILE A 11 -4.01 1.09 4.08
C ILE A 11 -2.79 2.02 3.99
N LEU A 12 -2.93 3.31 4.34
CA LEU A 12 -1.82 4.27 4.35
C LEU A 12 -0.69 3.81 5.29
N GLU A 13 -1.02 3.33 6.50
CA GLU A 13 -0.04 2.76 7.44
C GLU A 13 0.71 1.57 6.85
N ASN A 14 0.00 0.64 6.22
CA ASN A 14 0.62 -0.51 5.61
C ASN A 14 1.51 -0.12 4.43
N LYS A 15 1.09 0.83 3.58
CA LYS A 15 1.92 1.30 2.47
C LYS A 15 3.21 1.97 2.95
N ILE A 16 3.18 2.68 4.09
CA ILE A 16 4.40 3.18 4.75
C ILE A 16 5.30 2.01 5.15
N LYS A 17 4.76 0.99 5.83
CA LYS A 17 5.54 -0.18 6.27
C LYS A 17 6.15 -0.92 5.09
N ILE A 18 5.36 -1.22 4.05
CA ILE A 18 5.81 -1.89 2.83
C ILE A 18 6.92 -1.08 2.17
N SER A 19 6.72 0.23 1.97
CA SER A 19 7.72 1.13 1.38
C SER A 19 9.04 1.08 2.15
N MET A 20 9.00 1.25 3.47
CA MET A 20 10.22 1.28 4.27
C MET A 20 10.96 -0.07 4.25
N ILE A 21 10.24 -1.18 4.43
CA ILE A 21 10.85 -2.52 4.37
C ILE A 21 11.43 -2.79 2.98
N ALA A 22 10.71 -2.44 1.91
CA ALA A 22 11.18 -2.58 0.54
C ALA A 22 12.45 -1.74 0.30
N LYS A 23 12.50 -0.51 0.83
CA LYS A 23 13.68 0.34 0.73
C LYS A 23 14.90 -0.30 1.39
N PHE A 24 14.74 -0.85 2.59
CA PHE A 24 15.83 -1.51 3.30
C PHE A 24 16.29 -2.79 2.57
N LYS A 25 15.36 -3.65 2.15
CA LYS A 25 15.69 -4.86 1.37
C LYS A 25 16.43 -4.54 0.06
N SER A 26 16.02 -3.48 -0.63
CA SER A 26 16.71 -3.04 -1.85
C SER A 26 18.18 -2.66 -1.60
N VAL A 27 18.48 -2.08 -0.42
CA VAL A 27 19.86 -1.76 -0.01
C VAL A 27 20.62 -3.03 0.37
N GLU A 28 20.01 -3.93 1.14
CA GLU A 28 20.62 -5.19 1.58
C GLU A 28 20.98 -6.12 0.41
N GLU A 29 20.15 -6.14 -0.63
CA GLU A 29 20.37 -6.93 -1.84
C GLU A 29 21.19 -6.21 -2.93
N TYR A 30 21.85 -5.09 -2.59
CA TYR A 30 22.64 -4.28 -3.53
C TYR A 30 21.85 -3.87 -4.79
N GLU A 31 20.90 -2.96 -4.61
CA GLU A 31 19.96 -2.49 -5.63
C GLU A 31 19.00 -3.59 -6.13
N GLY A 32 18.44 -4.38 -5.21
CA GLY A 32 17.35 -5.32 -5.52
C GLY A 32 16.21 -4.61 -6.26
N ARG A 33 16.10 -4.83 -7.58
CA ARG A 33 15.25 -4.03 -8.49
C ARG A 33 13.78 -4.10 -8.11
N ILE A 34 13.27 -5.30 -7.81
CA ILE A 34 11.86 -5.48 -7.45
C ILE A 34 11.50 -4.73 -6.17
N PHE A 35 12.39 -4.68 -5.19
CA PHE A 35 12.18 -3.95 -3.94
C PHE A 35 12.31 -2.44 -4.12
N LYS A 36 13.18 -1.98 -5.03
CA LYS A 36 13.25 -0.58 -5.42
C LYS A 36 11.96 -0.13 -6.11
N ASP A 37 11.51 -0.91 -7.10
CA ASP A 37 10.27 -0.65 -7.83
C ASP A 37 9.05 -0.67 -6.89
N LEU A 38 9.01 -1.62 -5.95
CA LEU A 38 7.98 -1.69 -4.92
C LEU A 38 7.98 -0.42 -4.06
N PHE A 39 9.14 0.00 -3.55
CA PHE A 39 9.24 1.24 -2.77
C PHE A 39 8.73 2.46 -3.54
N ASP A 40 9.20 2.65 -4.78
CA ASP A 40 8.86 3.84 -5.58
C ASP A 40 7.36 3.88 -5.91
N VAL A 41 6.75 2.74 -6.23
CA VAL A 41 5.30 2.65 -6.52
C VAL A 41 4.45 2.80 -5.26
N GLU A 42 4.83 2.16 -4.15
CA GLU A 42 4.07 2.25 -2.90
C GLU A 42 4.09 3.65 -2.31
N MET A 43 5.22 4.35 -2.38
CA MET A 43 5.29 5.76 -1.98
C MET A 43 4.39 6.64 -2.85
N LYS A 44 4.35 6.42 -4.16
CA LYS A 44 3.45 7.15 -5.06
C LYS A 44 1.98 6.86 -4.75
N ASN A 45 1.63 5.60 -4.51
CA ASN A 45 0.26 5.20 -4.17
C ASN A 45 -0.15 5.75 -2.79
N LEU A 46 0.77 5.76 -1.83
CA LEU A 46 0.61 6.41 -0.53
C LEU A 46 0.27 7.90 -0.68
N GLU A 47 1.06 8.65 -1.46
CA GLU A 47 0.86 10.08 -1.70
C GLU A 47 -0.52 10.37 -2.31
N ILE A 48 -0.90 9.62 -3.35
CA ILE A 48 -2.20 9.79 -4.02
C ILE A 48 -3.34 9.48 -3.04
N LEU A 49 -3.26 8.39 -2.29
CA LEU A 49 -4.31 8.02 -1.33
C LEU A 49 -4.42 9.03 -0.19
N TYR A 50 -3.29 9.55 0.29
CA TYR A 50 -3.26 10.58 1.31
C TYR A 50 -3.88 11.89 0.80
N GLU A 51 -3.54 12.31 -0.41
CA GLU A 51 -4.16 13.47 -1.07
C GLU A 51 -5.67 13.29 -1.20
N LYS A 52 -6.13 12.11 -1.65
CA LYS A 52 -7.55 11.80 -1.75
C LYS A 52 -8.23 11.80 -0.37
N TYR A 53 -7.56 11.30 0.66
CA TYR A 53 -8.09 11.39 2.03
C TYR A 53 -8.35 12.85 2.40
N LEU A 54 -7.36 13.73 2.22
CA LEU A 54 -7.48 15.16 2.52
C LEU A 54 -8.66 15.81 1.77
N ILE A 55 -8.76 15.55 0.46
CA ILE A 55 -9.79 16.16 -0.39
C ILE A 55 -11.20 15.71 0.03
N TYR A 56 -11.39 14.41 0.29
CA TYR A 56 -12.74 13.86 0.52
C TYR A 56 -13.21 13.96 1.97
N PHE A 57 -12.28 13.99 2.93
CA PHE A 57 -12.62 14.04 4.36
C PHE A 57 -12.34 15.40 5.01
N ASN A 58 -11.63 16.29 4.32
CA ASN A 58 -11.27 17.64 4.79
C ASN A 58 -10.59 17.63 6.18
N GLU A 59 -9.78 16.60 6.44
CA GLU A 59 -9.03 16.41 7.68
C GLU A 59 -7.80 15.55 7.40
N LYS A 60 -6.83 15.55 8.32
CA LYS A 60 -5.65 14.68 8.21
C LYS A 60 -5.97 13.27 8.71
N PRO A 61 -5.55 12.20 8.01
CA PRO A 61 -5.67 10.85 8.53
C PRO A 61 -4.78 10.69 9.78
N ASN A 62 -5.29 10.00 10.80
CA ASN A 62 -4.50 9.64 11.97
C ASN A 62 -3.69 8.37 11.65
N ILE A 63 -2.45 8.56 11.21
CA ILE A 63 -1.54 7.48 10.80
C ILE A 63 -0.49 7.28 11.89
N LYS A 64 -0.34 6.05 12.38
CA LYS A 64 0.75 5.64 13.26
C LYS A 64 1.42 4.39 12.68
N ALA A 65 2.63 4.55 12.14
CA ALA A 65 3.39 3.45 11.58
C ALA A 65 4.65 3.17 12.41
N GLU A 66 4.72 1.99 13.00
CA GLU A 66 5.96 1.38 13.48
C GLU A 66 6.44 0.38 12.43
N VAL A 67 7.73 0.42 12.10
CA VAL A 67 8.34 -0.39 11.06
C VAL A 67 9.30 -1.40 11.72
N ASP A 68 8.96 -2.67 11.65
CA ASP A 68 9.89 -3.77 11.93
C ASP A 68 10.54 -4.20 10.61
N THR A 69 11.85 -3.98 10.48
CA THR A 69 12.60 -4.32 9.26
C THR A 69 12.68 -5.82 9.01
N ASN A 70 12.44 -6.66 10.04
CA ASN A 70 12.43 -8.12 9.92
C ASN A 70 11.05 -8.66 9.52
N ALA A 71 10.01 -7.81 9.48
CA ALA A 71 8.67 -8.25 9.09
C ALA A 71 8.65 -8.71 7.63
N ASP A 72 7.84 -9.74 7.35
CA ASP A 72 7.66 -10.21 5.99
C ASP A 72 6.78 -9.24 5.18
N VAL A 73 7.41 -8.50 4.28
CA VAL A 73 6.75 -7.58 3.35
C VAL A 73 5.64 -8.26 2.54
N ILE A 74 5.77 -9.56 2.23
CA ILE A 74 4.75 -10.30 1.47
C ILE A 74 3.46 -10.44 2.29
N GLU A 75 3.56 -10.68 3.60
CA GLU A 75 2.40 -10.81 4.47
C GLU A 75 1.69 -9.47 4.66
N ILE A 76 2.43 -8.38 4.82
CA ILE A 76 1.86 -7.03 4.90
C ILE A 76 1.17 -6.65 3.57
N LEU A 77 1.77 -7.02 2.44
CA LEU A 77 1.20 -6.79 1.11
C LEU A 77 -0.12 -7.56 0.92
N LYS A 78 -0.18 -8.83 1.33
CA LYS A 78 -1.42 -9.63 1.31
C LYS A 78 -2.51 -9.00 2.17
N GLU A 79 -2.20 -8.56 3.39
CA GLU A 79 -3.17 -7.87 4.25
C GLU A 79 -3.69 -6.60 3.56
N THR A 80 -2.80 -5.82 2.97
CA THR A 80 -3.13 -4.55 2.29
C THR A 80 -4.07 -4.77 1.12
N ILE A 81 -3.79 -5.77 0.27
CA ILE A 81 -4.64 -6.16 -0.85
C ILE A 81 -6.06 -6.52 -0.38
N GLU A 82 -6.21 -7.24 0.72
CA GLU A 82 -7.53 -7.60 1.23
C GLU A 82 -8.28 -6.38 1.78
N LEU A 83 -7.59 -5.43 2.44
CA LEU A 83 -8.17 -4.15 2.86
C LEU A 83 -8.60 -3.30 1.66
N GLU A 84 -7.79 -3.23 0.62
CA GLU A 84 -8.09 -2.47 -0.60
C GLU A 84 -9.25 -3.08 -1.38
N LYS A 85 -9.31 -4.40 -1.53
CA LYS A 85 -10.47 -5.10 -2.12
C LYS A 85 -11.75 -4.82 -1.35
N PHE A 86 -11.68 -4.90 -0.02
CA PHE A 86 -12.82 -4.61 0.84
C PHE A 86 -13.28 -3.16 0.64
N LEU A 87 -12.35 -2.22 0.72
CA LEU A 87 -12.64 -0.79 0.58
C LEU A 87 -13.19 -0.47 -0.81
N ALA A 88 -12.58 -0.98 -1.90
CA ALA A 88 -13.03 -0.74 -3.28
C ALA A 88 -14.45 -1.24 -3.57
N LYS A 89 -14.88 -2.33 -2.91
CA LYS A 89 -16.26 -2.85 -2.98
C LYS A 89 -17.23 -1.98 -2.19
N LYS A 90 -16.79 -1.50 -1.02
CA LYS A 90 -17.62 -0.68 -0.13
C LYS A 90 -17.81 0.74 -0.65
N LEU A 91 -16.79 1.29 -1.30
CA LEU A 91 -16.87 2.57 -1.98
C LEU A 91 -17.80 2.43 -3.20
N GLY A 92 -18.86 3.24 -3.23
CA GLY A 92 -19.73 3.32 -4.41
C GLY A 92 -18.98 3.82 -5.65
N VAL A 93 -19.53 3.55 -6.85
CA VAL A 93 -18.85 3.82 -8.14
C VAL A 93 -18.38 5.28 -8.28
N ASN A 94 -19.14 6.23 -7.71
CA ASN A 94 -18.88 7.66 -7.83
C ASN A 94 -18.09 8.24 -6.65
N PHE A 95 -17.65 7.42 -5.70
CA PHE A 95 -16.87 7.91 -4.58
C PHE A 95 -15.41 8.12 -5.01
N GLY A 96 -14.92 9.35 -5.06
CA GLY A 96 -13.68 9.62 -5.81
C GLY A 96 -12.37 9.20 -5.16
N VAL A 97 -12.41 8.62 -3.95
CA VAL A 97 -11.29 7.84 -3.41
C VAL A 97 -11.16 6.48 -4.12
N ARG A 98 -12.25 5.92 -4.62
CA ARG A 98 -12.33 4.54 -5.14
C ARG A 98 -11.34 4.27 -6.26
N GLN A 99 -11.19 5.21 -7.20
CA GLN A 99 -10.27 5.05 -8.32
C GLN A 99 -8.81 4.93 -7.84
N ALA A 100 -8.41 5.72 -6.84
CA ALA A 100 -7.07 5.63 -6.27
C ALA A 100 -6.84 4.29 -5.57
N VAL A 101 -7.84 3.79 -4.82
CA VAL A 101 -7.77 2.47 -4.16
C VAL A 101 -7.66 1.34 -5.19
N ILE A 102 -8.40 1.41 -6.31
CA ILE A 102 -8.32 0.40 -7.36
C ILE A 102 -6.94 0.42 -8.06
N HIS A 103 -6.38 1.61 -8.30
CA HIS A 103 -5.04 1.71 -8.87
C HIS A 103 -3.98 1.13 -7.95
N ALA A 104 -4.02 1.48 -6.66
CA ALA A 104 -3.14 0.91 -5.65
C ALA A 104 -3.26 -0.63 -5.60
N LEU A 105 -4.49 -1.15 -5.49
CA LEU A 105 -4.75 -2.59 -5.52
C LEU A 105 -4.13 -3.29 -6.74
N SER A 106 -4.24 -2.70 -7.92
CA SER A 106 -3.69 -3.29 -9.14
C SER A 106 -2.15 -3.36 -9.11
N ASP A 107 -1.50 -2.38 -8.50
CA ASP A 107 -0.04 -2.38 -8.34
C ASP A 107 0.38 -3.39 -7.27
N ASP A 108 -0.29 -3.40 -6.12
CA ASP A 108 -0.01 -4.30 -5.01
C ASP A 108 -0.16 -5.78 -5.43
N GLU A 109 -1.24 -6.13 -6.16
CA GLU A 109 -1.45 -7.48 -6.70
C GLU A 109 -0.35 -7.87 -7.70
N ARG A 110 0.11 -6.92 -8.52
CA ARG A 110 1.22 -7.15 -9.44
C ARG A 110 2.51 -7.46 -8.69
N PHE A 111 2.86 -6.68 -7.66
CA PHE A 111 4.06 -6.93 -6.87
C PHE A 111 3.97 -8.23 -6.08
N LEU A 112 2.82 -8.54 -5.49
CA LEU A 112 2.60 -9.80 -4.78
C LEU A 112 2.87 -11.00 -5.70
N TYR A 113 2.36 -10.95 -6.93
CA TYR A 113 2.60 -11.99 -7.92
C TYR A 113 4.09 -12.18 -8.23
N PHE A 114 4.83 -11.10 -8.48
CA PHE A 114 6.26 -11.20 -8.83
C PHE A 114 7.15 -11.56 -7.63
N LEU A 115 6.82 -11.13 -6.41
CA LEU A 115 7.54 -11.48 -5.19
C LEU A 115 7.31 -12.94 -4.76
N THR A 116 6.13 -13.49 -5.05
CA THR A 116 5.78 -14.88 -4.69
C THR A 116 6.11 -15.88 -5.79
N LYS A 117 6.39 -15.43 -7.02
CA LYS A 117 7.05 -16.26 -8.01
C LYS A 117 8.44 -16.58 -7.52
N LYS A 118 8.66 -17.85 -7.18
CA LYS A 118 9.98 -18.42 -6.92
C LYS A 118 10.98 -17.89 -7.95
N PRO A 119 12.20 -17.52 -7.53
CA PRO A 119 13.21 -17.14 -8.50
C PRO A 119 13.39 -18.31 -9.48
N TYR A 120 13.42 -17.98 -10.76
CA TYR A 120 14.02 -18.86 -11.74
C TYR A 120 15.52 -18.96 -11.40
N PHE A 121 15.88 -19.88 -10.50
CA PHE A 121 17.22 -20.41 -10.37
C PHE A 121 17.14 -21.93 -10.55
#